data_AF-A0A1M6X7N7-F1
#
_entry.id   AF-A0A1M6X7N7-F1
#
_cell.length_a   1.000
_cell.length_b   1.000
_cell.length_c   1.000
_cell.angle_alpha   90.00
_cell.angle_beta   90.00
_cell.angle_gamma   90.00
#
_symmetry.space_group_name_H-M   'P 1'
#
loop_
_entity.id
_entity.type
_entity.pdbx_description
1 polymer ?
#
loop_
_entity_poly.entity_id
_entity_poly.type
_entity_poly.pdbx_seq_one_letter_code
_entity_poly.pdbx_strand_id
1 'polypeptide(L)'
;MQAVFLATLGFMKKLIRNTLVFLALSLFGCLSAFAYDGDMDEYHEFKEDLALVRDSYVQCVNMVADENPEKIGGSWQTLEFEAPQTAYVKIDEVAGGFKIKGTHGAYKLDVEVRVKLNQEGDIKYEIKHGKGSNAPGKEIASEVFR
;
A
#
# COMPACT_ATOMS: atom_id res chain seq x y z
N MET A 1 6.48 41.30 49.31
CA MET A 1 5.22 40.65 48.93
C MET A 1 4.87 40.74 47.43
N GLN A 2 5.62 41.46 46.58
CA GLN A 2 5.34 41.54 45.13
C GLN A 2 6.03 40.47 44.27
N ALA A 3 7.17 39.92 44.70
CA ALA A 3 7.93 38.94 43.91
C ALA A 3 7.24 37.56 43.78
N VAL A 4 6.42 37.17 44.77
CA VAL A 4 5.71 35.87 44.76
C VAL A 4 4.54 35.88 43.75
N PHE A 5 3.92 37.04 43.52
CA PHE A 5 2.80 37.18 42.59
C PHE A 5 3.22 37.14 41.11
N LEU A 6 4.42 37.64 40.79
CA LEU A 6 4.96 37.62 39.42
C LEU A 6 5.44 36.21 38.99
N ALA A 7 5.96 35.42 39.93
CA ALA A 7 6.41 34.05 39.66
C ALA A 7 5.24 33.10 39.35
N THR A 8 4.12 33.23 40.06
CA THR A 8 2.92 32.40 39.84
C THR A 8 2.22 32.72 38.51
N LEU A 9 2.17 33.99 38.11
CA LEU A 9 1.65 34.43 36.80
C LEU A 9 2.50 33.93 35.61
N GLY A 10 3.83 33.92 35.75
CA GLY A 10 4.73 33.39 34.73
C GLY A 10 4.61 31.87 34.55
N PHE A 11 4.45 31.13 35.66
CA PHE A 11 4.24 29.69 35.64
C PHE A 11 2.90 29.30 35.01
N MET A 12 1.82 30.03 35.34
CA MET A 12 0.49 29.83 34.75
C MET A 12 0.48 30.06 33.23
N LYS A 13 1.14 31.12 32.72
CA LYS A 13 1.23 31.38 31.27
C LYS A 13 1.97 30.27 30.52
N LYS A 14 3.03 29.70 31.12
CA LYS A 14 3.81 28.61 30.51
C LYS A 14 3.03 27.29 30.51
N LEU A 15 2.26 27.03 31.57
CA LEU A 15 1.36 25.89 31.66
C LEU A 15 0.27 25.97 30.59
N ILE A 16 -0.47 27.09 30.52
CA ILE A 16 -1.57 27.31 29.56
C ILE A 16 -1.08 27.20 28.10
N ARG A 17 0.11 27.74 27.79
CA ARG A 17 0.69 27.64 26.45
C ARG A 17 1.06 26.20 26.09
N ASN A 18 1.60 25.41 27.02
CA ASN A 18 1.89 24.01 26.77
C ASN A 18 0.61 23.17 26.66
N THR A 19 -0.41 23.44 27.47
CA THR A 19 -1.71 22.75 27.36
C THR A 19 -2.38 23.02 26.01
N LEU A 20 -2.37 24.28 25.54
CA LEU A 20 -2.93 24.64 24.23
C LEU A 20 -2.19 23.99 23.05
N VAL A 21 -0.86 23.88 23.11
CA VAL A 21 -0.07 23.18 22.08
C VAL A 21 -0.39 21.69 22.05
N PHE A 22 -0.50 21.04 23.22
CA PHE A 22 -0.90 19.63 23.30
C PHE A 22 -2.33 19.40 22.80
N LEU A 23 -3.26 20.31 23.09
CA LEU A 23 -4.65 20.22 22.64
C LEU A 23 -4.77 20.44 21.12
N ALA A 24 -3.96 21.33 20.55
CA ALA A 24 -3.88 21.53 19.10
C ALA A 24 -3.24 20.34 18.38
N LEU A 25 -2.20 19.73 18.95
CA LEU A 25 -1.61 18.49 18.41
C LEU A 25 -2.57 17.29 18.49
N SER A 26 -3.36 17.16 19.57
CA SER A 26 -4.36 16.10 19.66
C SER A 26 -5.53 16.31 18.69
N LEU A 27 -5.95 17.56 18.46
CA LEU A 27 -6.97 17.86 17.45
C LEU A 27 -6.49 17.57 16.03
N PHE A 28 -5.24 17.91 15.70
CA PHE A 28 -4.66 17.59 14.39
C PHE A 28 -4.41 16.08 14.20
N GLY A 29 -4.04 15.36 15.26
CA GLY A 29 -3.83 13.91 15.21
C GLY A 29 -5.13 13.09 15.05
N CYS A 30 -6.26 13.60 15.56
CA CYS A 30 -7.56 12.94 15.36
C CYS A 30 -8.19 13.23 13.99
N LEU A 31 -7.92 14.38 13.37
CA LEU A 31 -8.46 14.70 12.04
C LEU A 31 -7.86 13.82 10.92
N SER A 32 -6.66 13.28 11.11
CA SER A 32 -6.07 12.31 10.16
C SER A 32 -6.65 10.89 10.27
N ALA A 33 -7.33 10.56 11.38
CA ALA A 33 -7.95 9.25 11.57
C ALA A 33 -9.39 9.17 11.00
N PHE A 34 -10.04 10.32 10.80
CA PHE A 34 -11.43 10.41 10.33
C PHE A 34 -11.59 10.84 8.86
N ALA A 35 -10.49 10.98 8.12
CA ALA A 35 -10.53 11.13 6.66
C ALA A 35 -10.30 9.79 5.92
N TYR A 36 -10.12 8.68 6.65
CA TYR A 36 -10.11 7.31 6.13
C TYR A 36 -11.54 6.76 6.07
N ASP A 37 -12.45 7.57 5.55
CA ASP A 37 -13.70 7.12 4.95
C ASP A 37 -13.62 7.48 3.46
N GLY A 38 -12.47 7.12 2.87
CA GLY A 38 -12.29 7.17 1.43
C GLY A 38 -13.13 6.05 0.87
N ASP A 39 -14.37 6.40 0.52
CA ASP A 39 -15.40 5.59 -0.12
C ASP A 39 -15.06 4.10 -0.16
N MET A 40 -15.61 3.33 0.78
CA MET A 40 -15.33 1.89 0.91
C MET A 40 -15.54 1.15 -0.41
N ASP A 41 -16.40 1.66 -1.29
CA ASP A 41 -16.60 1.12 -2.63
C ASP A 41 -15.34 1.29 -3.49
N GLU A 42 -14.72 2.48 -3.51
CA GLU A 42 -13.44 2.71 -4.21
C GLU A 42 -12.30 1.84 -3.64
N TYR A 43 -12.27 1.66 -2.32
CA TYR A 43 -11.30 0.75 -1.67
C TYR A 43 -11.48 -0.69 -2.16
N HIS A 44 -12.72 -1.19 -2.13
CA HIS A 44 -13.03 -2.56 -2.53
C HIS A 44 -12.76 -2.80 -4.00
N GLU A 45 -13.23 -1.91 -4.88
CA GLU A 45 -12.98 -2.00 -6.31
C GLU A 45 -11.48 -1.96 -6.65
N PHE A 46 -10.71 -1.07 -6.02
CA PHE A 46 -9.28 -0.98 -6.28
C PHE A 46 -8.54 -2.23 -5.77
N LYS A 47 -8.97 -2.78 -4.63
CA LYS A 47 -8.42 -4.02 -4.07
C LYS A 47 -8.78 -5.23 -4.92
N GLU A 48 -9.99 -5.29 -5.46
CA GLU A 48 -10.46 -6.36 -6.35
C GLU A 48 -9.66 -6.37 -7.66
N ASP A 49 -9.42 -5.21 -8.27
CA ASP A 49 -8.55 -5.09 -9.45
C ASP A 49 -7.17 -5.70 -9.16
N LEU A 50 -6.56 -5.35 -8.02
CA LEU A 50 -5.24 -5.89 -7.63
C LEU A 50 -5.26 -7.39 -7.33
N ALA A 51 -6.32 -7.86 -6.66
CA ALA A 51 -6.49 -9.28 -6.34
C ALA A 51 -6.69 -10.12 -7.61
N LEU A 52 -7.43 -9.61 -8.60
CA LEU A 52 -7.61 -10.26 -9.88
C LEU A 52 -6.27 -10.47 -10.59
N VAL A 53 -5.43 -9.43 -10.65
CA VAL A 53 -4.09 -9.54 -11.23
C VAL A 53 -3.25 -10.58 -10.50
N ARG A 54 -3.25 -10.54 -9.16
CA ARG A 54 -2.52 -11.50 -8.33
C ARG A 54 -2.96 -12.92 -8.65
N ASP A 55 -4.25 -13.18 -8.58
CA ASP A 55 -4.81 -14.53 -8.67
C ASP A 55 -4.62 -15.11 -10.07
N SER A 56 -4.84 -14.31 -11.13
CA SER A 56 -4.56 -14.73 -12.50
C SER A 56 -3.08 -15.05 -12.73
N TYR A 57 -2.17 -14.22 -12.23
CA TYR A 57 -0.74 -14.47 -12.41
C TYR A 57 -0.25 -15.67 -11.60
N VAL A 58 -0.69 -15.78 -10.35
CA VAL A 58 -0.38 -16.92 -9.45
C VAL A 58 -0.86 -18.23 -10.04
N GLN A 59 -2.06 -18.26 -10.64
CA GLN A 59 -2.57 -19.44 -11.31
C GLN A 59 -1.64 -19.89 -12.44
N CYS A 60 -1.20 -18.97 -13.31
CA CYS A 60 -0.22 -19.26 -14.35
C CYS A 60 1.11 -19.76 -13.78
N VAL A 61 1.61 -19.12 -12.71
CA VAL A 61 2.84 -19.55 -12.04
C VAL A 61 2.71 -20.98 -11.49
N ASN A 62 1.59 -21.32 -10.84
CA ASN A 62 1.38 -22.65 -10.29
C ASN A 62 1.30 -23.73 -11.38
N MET A 63 0.59 -23.45 -12.49
CA MET A 63 0.53 -24.39 -13.62
C MET A 63 1.93 -24.65 -14.20
N VAL A 64 2.74 -23.60 -14.37
CA VAL A 64 4.11 -23.76 -14.86
C VAL A 64 5.03 -24.36 -13.81
N ALA A 65 4.83 -24.11 -12.53
CA ALA A 65 5.65 -24.68 -11.45
C ALA A 65 5.55 -26.21 -11.41
N ASP A 66 4.36 -26.76 -11.66
CA ASP A 66 4.13 -28.20 -11.69
C ASP A 66 4.77 -28.88 -12.91
N GLU A 67 4.81 -28.20 -14.05
CA GLU A 67 5.28 -28.79 -15.31
C GLU A 67 6.75 -28.47 -15.63
N ASN A 68 7.22 -27.25 -15.34
CA ASN A 68 8.51 -26.70 -15.76
C ASN A 68 8.98 -25.58 -14.78
N PRO A 69 9.39 -25.90 -13.55
CA PRO A 69 9.73 -24.92 -12.50
C PRO A 69 10.88 -23.97 -12.88
N GLU A 70 11.76 -24.35 -13.81
CA GLU A 70 12.85 -23.52 -14.31
C GLU A 70 12.38 -22.34 -15.18
N LYS A 71 11.12 -22.34 -15.63
CA LYS A 71 10.52 -21.22 -16.39
C LYS A 71 9.96 -20.12 -15.48
N ILE A 72 9.88 -20.38 -14.17
CA ILE A 72 9.47 -19.37 -13.18
C ILE A 72 10.53 -18.27 -13.13
N GLY A 73 10.09 -17.01 -13.24
CA GLY A 73 11.00 -15.89 -13.40
C GLY A 73 11.17 -15.43 -14.85
N GLY A 74 10.58 -16.15 -15.81
CA GLY A 74 10.58 -15.83 -17.22
C GLY A 74 9.63 -14.69 -17.62
N SER A 75 9.36 -14.60 -18.93
CA SER A 75 8.40 -13.66 -19.51
C SER A 75 6.96 -14.14 -19.32
N TRP A 76 6.00 -13.25 -19.53
CA TRP A 76 4.58 -13.60 -19.53
C TRP A 76 4.25 -14.66 -20.59
N GLN A 77 4.92 -14.61 -21.75
CA GLN A 77 4.76 -15.64 -22.78
C GLN A 77 5.15 -17.03 -22.30
N THR A 78 6.23 -17.16 -21.51
CA THR A 78 6.63 -18.46 -20.96
C THR A 78 5.69 -18.96 -19.87
N LEU A 79 4.94 -18.05 -19.24
CA LEU A 79 3.92 -18.37 -18.25
C LEU A 79 2.52 -18.52 -18.85
N GLU A 80 2.40 -18.34 -20.17
CA GLU A 80 1.11 -18.22 -20.87
C GLU A 80 0.15 -17.23 -20.18
N PHE A 81 0.73 -16.19 -19.57
CA PHE A 81 -0.02 -15.18 -18.85
C PHE A 81 -0.46 -14.07 -19.78
N GLU A 82 -1.75 -13.77 -19.74
CA GLU A 82 -2.34 -12.58 -20.34
C GLU A 82 -2.87 -11.69 -19.22
N ALA A 83 -2.45 -10.42 -19.23
CA ALA A 83 -2.88 -9.48 -18.20
C ALA A 83 -4.39 -9.27 -18.26
N PRO A 84 -5.12 -9.43 -17.13
CA PRO A 84 -6.56 -9.20 -17.12
C PRO A 84 -6.87 -7.72 -17.40
N GLN A 85 -8.01 -7.49 -18.05
CA GLN A 85 -8.53 -6.13 -18.19
C GLN A 85 -9.04 -5.67 -16.83
N THR A 86 -8.53 -4.53 -16.38
CA THR A 86 -8.85 -3.91 -15.10
C THR A 86 -9.31 -2.48 -15.34
N ALA A 87 -10.14 -1.94 -14.44
CA ALA A 87 -10.74 -0.64 -14.64
C ALA A 87 -9.79 0.51 -14.27
N TYR A 88 -9.01 0.32 -13.20
CA TYR A 88 -8.28 1.41 -12.54
C TYR A 88 -6.76 1.23 -12.52
N VAL A 89 -6.27 0.05 -12.90
CA VAL A 89 -4.86 -0.26 -12.93
C VAL A 89 -4.37 -0.61 -14.34
N LYS A 90 -3.10 -0.33 -14.60
CA LYS A 90 -2.38 -0.78 -15.79
C LYS A 90 -1.30 -1.73 -15.35
N ILE A 91 -1.14 -2.80 -16.12
CA ILE A 91 -0.24 -3.90 -15.81
C ILE A 91 0.76 -3.98 -16.95
N ASP A 92 2.04 -3.83 -16.64
CA ASP A 92 3.13 -3.96 -17.58
C ASP A 92 4.00 -5.17 -17.21
N GLU A 93 4.55 -5.84 -18.21
CA GLU A 93 5.40 -7.00 -18.01
C GLU A 93 6.73 -6.63 -17.35
N VAL A 94 7.14 -7.46 -16.39
CA VAL A 94 8.48 -7.44 -15.77
C VAL A 94 8.95 -8.88 -15.65
N ALA A 95 10.25 -9.12 -15.81
CA ALA A 95 10.83 -10.45 -15.64
C ALA A 95 10.47 -11.03 -14.26
N GLY A 96 9.82 -12.20 -14.26
CA GLY A 96 9.38 -12.87 -13.04
C GLY A 96 8.30 -12.14 -12.26
N GLY A 97 7.51 -11.29 -12.91
CA GLY A 97 6.40 -10.61 -12.27
C GLY A 97 5.70 -9.61 -13.17
N PHE A 98 5.33 -8.49 -12.58
CA PHE A 98 4.60 -7.44 -13.28
C PHE A 98 4.74 -6.10 -12.54
N LYS A 99 4.53 -5.02 -13.28
CA LYS A 99 4.43 -3.68 -12.73
C LYS A 99 2.98 -3.23 -12.80
N ILE A 100 2.45 -2.77 -11.68
CA ILE A 100 1.11 -2.20 -11.58
C ILE A 100 1.21 -0.69 -11.37
N LYS A 101 0.52 0.07 -12.22
CA LYS A 101 0.34 1.51 -12.04
C LYS A 101 -1.13 1.87 -12.18
N GLY A 102 -1.72 2.45 -11.14
CA GLY A 102 -3.14 2.74 -11.13
C GLY A 102 -3.53 3.85 -10.18
N THR A 103 -4.74 4.36 -10.36
CA THR A 103 -5.34 5.37 -9.48
C THR A 103 -6.85 5.19 -9.48
N HIS A 104 -7.41 5.06 -8.28
CA HIS A 104 -8.86 5.06 -8.05
C HIS A 104 -9.13 5.91 -6.82
N GLY A 105 -10.01 6.91 -6.92
CA GLY A 105 -10.30 7.81 -5.81
C GLY A 105 -9.05 8.41 -5.15
N ALA A 106 -8.93 8.17 -3.84
CA ALA A 106 -7.77 8.58 -3.03
C ALA A 106 -6.53 7.68 -3.19
N TYR A 107 -6.63 6.52 -3.85
CA TYR A 107 -5.57 5.51 -3.92
C TYR A 107 -4.69 5.72 -5.14
N LYS A 108 -3.37 5.80 -4.94
CA LYS A 108 -2.38 5.88 -6.02
C LYS A 108 -1.34 4.81 -5.83
N LEU A 109 -1.14 3.98 -6.84
CA LEU A 109 -0.20 2.88 -6.80
C LEU A 109 0.70 2.90 -8.04
N ASP A 110 1.98 2.71 -7.79
CA ASP A 110 3.04 2.45 -8.77
C ASP A 110 3.98 1.46 -8.09
N VAL A 111 3.87 0.18 -8.44
CA VAL A 111 4.55 -0.91 -7.76
C VAL A 111 5.05 -1.94 -8.75
N GLU A 112 6.25 -2.45 -8.52
CA GLU A 112 6.79 -3.61 -9.21
C GLU A 112 6.67 -4.81 -8.25
N VAL A 113 5.98 -5.85 -8.68
CA VAL A 113 5.78 -7.09 -7.92
C VAL A 113 6.50 -8.19 -8.66
N ARG A 114 7.46 -8.83 -7.99
CA ARG A 114 8.12 -10.04 -8.49
C ARG A 114 7.68 -11.24 -7.68
N VAL A 115 7.39 -12.33 -8.35
CA VAL A 115 6.99 -13.59 -7.75
C VAL A 115 8.19 -14.51 -7.69
N LYS A 116 8.43 -15.10 -6.52
CA LYS A 116 9.46 -16.11 -6.28
C LYS A 116 8.82 -17.31 -5.59
N LEU A 117 9.35 -18.50 -5.83
CA LEU A 117 9.04 -19.65 -5.00
C LEU A 117 10.07 -19.77 -3.88
N ASN A 118 9.63 -20.15 -2.67
CA ASN A 118 10.53 -20.61 -1.62
C ASN A 118 11.02 -22.04 -1.93
N GLN A 119 11.90 -22.58 -1.08
CA GLN A 119 12.43 -23.95 -1.24
C GLN A 119 11.36 -25.04 -1.07
N GLU A 120 10.19 -24.68 -0.53
CA GLU A 120 9.05 -25.56 -0.27
C GLU A 120 7.99 -25.47 -1.39
N GLY A 121 8.16 -24.58 -2.37
CA GLY A 121 7.23 -24.35 -3.48
C GLY A 121 6.18 -23.26 -3.22
N ASP A 122 6.19 -22.59 -2.06
CA ASP A 122 5.27 -21.50 -1.76
C ASP A 122 5.65 -20.21 -2.48
N ILE A 123 4.62 -19.50 -2.92
CA ILE A 123 4.74 -18.18 -3.56
C ILE A 123 5.12 -17.11 -2.52
N LYS A 124 6.13 -16.32 -2.87
CA LYS A 124 6.57 -15.12 -2.17
C LYS A 124 6.61 -13.94 -3.13
N TYR A 125 6.16 -12.79 -2.63
CA TYR A 125 6.19 -11.54 -3.37
C TYR A 125 7.36 -10.66 -2.91
N GLU A 126 8.11 -10.13 -3.88
CA GLU A 126 9.02 -9.01 -3.66
C GLU A 126 8.37 -7.75 -4.24
N ILE A 127 8.00 -6.83 -3.36
CA ILE A 127 7.23 -5.64 -3.69
C ILE A 127 8.14 -4.41 -3.63
N LYS A 128 8.24 -3.67 -4.74
CA LYS A 128 9.00 -2.43 -4.81
C LYS A 128 8.09 -1.27 -5.21
N HIS A 129 7.80 -0.40 -4.25
CA HIS A 129 6.98 0.79 -4.49
C HIS A 129 7.78 1.91 -5.16
N GLY A 130 7.23 2.44 -6.24
CA GLY A 130 7.70 3.65 -6.91
C GLY A 130 7.27 4.94 -6.19
N LYS A 131 7.85 6.06 -6.63
CA LYS A 131 7.54 7.40 -6.09
C LYS A 131 6.10 7.85 -6.36
N GLY A 132 5.40 7.21 -7.31
CA GLY A 132 4.00 7.48 -7.62
C GLY A 132 2.99 6.93 -6.61
N SER A 133 3.42 6.04 -5.71
CA SER A 133 2.54 5.43 -4.70
C SER A 133 2.34 6.34 -3.48
N ASN A 134 1.09 6.52 -3.04
CA ASN A 134 0.78 7.17 -1.76
C ASN A 134 0.61 6.15 -0.61
N ALA A 135 0.49 6.61 0.64
CA ALA A 135 0.40 5.71 1.79
C ALA A 135 -0.80 4.74 1.71
N PRO A 136 -2.04 5.19 1.41
CA PRO A 136 -3.19 4.28 1.27
C PRO A 136 -3.01 3.24 0.15
N GLY A 137 -2.48 3.64 -1.01
CA GLY A 137 -2.21 2.69 -2.09
C GLY A 137 -1.16 1.63 -1.72
N LYS A 138 -0.14 2.01 -0.94
CA LYS A 138 0.86 1.06 -0.42
C LYS A 138 0.26 0.08 0.58
N GLU A 139 -0.67 0.52 1.41
CA GLU A 139 -1.39 -0.33 2.35
C GLU A 139 -2.21 -1.40 1.61
N ILE A 140 -3.03 -1.01 0.62
CA ILE A 140 -3.80 -1.96 -0.19
C ILE A 140 -2.89 -2.97 -0.89
N ALA A 141 -1.81 -2.51 -1.51
CA ALA A 141 -0.85 -3.42 -2.15
C ALA A 141 -0.22 -4.38 -1.14
N SER A 142 0.10 -3.92 0.07
CA SER A 142 0.65 -4.78 1.13
C SER A 142 -0.37 -5.80 1.64
N GLU A 143 -1.67 -5.48 1.61
CA GLU A 143 -2.72 -6.42 1.97
C GLU A 143 -2.94 -7.49 0.90
N VAL A 144 -2.87 -7.12 -0.38
CA VAL A 144 -3.10 -8.04 -1.50
C VAL A 144 -1.93 -9.02 -1.68
N PHE A 145 -0.69 -8.52 -1.57
CA PHE A 145 0.54 -9.27 -1.91
C PHE A 145 1.33 -9.75 -0.67
N ARG A 146 0.65 -10.07 0.43
CA ARG A 146 1.28 -10.52 1.69
C ARG A 146 1.71 -11.98 1.69
#